data_AF-A0A2E6Z4J2-F1
#
_entry.id   AF-A0A2E6Z4J2-F1
#
_cell.length_a   1.000
_cell.length_b   1.000
_cell.length_c   1.000
_cell.angle_alpha   90.00
_cell.angle_beta   90.00
_cell.angle_gamma   90.00
#
_symmetry.space_group_name_H-M   'P 1'
#
loop_
_entity.id
_entity.type
_entity.pdbx_description
1 polymer ?
#
loop_
_entity_poly.entity_id
_entity_poly.type
_entity_poly.pdbx_seq_one_letter_code
_entity_poly.pdbx_strand_id
1 'polypeptide(L)'
;MRYLSLLFFGAFSAQATVYKCETNGVVEFSQFPCAKDAEAVDMRPVGTALSGTPGEFKQQVDAVKRKSRFVEFQIAKLEQEKTLLLEELKAEQYKLRRSFPRAEEVAAIAQKIERTEQRYAERISTERATLRGLQAQAVSLERQYAQNQ
;
A
#
# COMPACT_ATOMS: atom_id res chain seq x y z
N MET A 1 27.89 -59.63 4.20
CA MET A 1 26.83 -59.03 5.04
C MET A 1 27.19 -57.54 5.20
N ARG A 2 26.85 -56.59 4.32
CA ARG A 2 25.54 -55.93 4.06
C ARG A 2 24.69 -55.87 5.36
N TYR A 3 24.37 -54.74 5.99
CA TYR A 3 23.83 -53.48 5.43
C TYR A 3 24.21 -52.21 6.23
N LEU A 4 24.27 -51.12 5.48
CA LEU A 4 24.41 -49.70 5.83
C LEU A 4 23.12 -49.20 6.52
N SER A 5 23.21 -48.59 7.71
CA SER A 5 22.09 -47.86 8.33
C SER A 5 22.24 -46.36 8.09
N LEU A 6 21.66 -45.86 7.00
CA LEU A 6 21.40 -44.45 6.76
C LEU A 6 20.07 -44.08 7.44
N LEU A 7 20.14 -43.43 8.60
CA LEU A 7 18.98 -42.74 9.18
C LEU A 7 18.74 -41.45 8.41
N PHE A 8 17.77 -41.52 7.50
CA PHE A 8 17.16 -40.40 6.81
C PHE A 8 16.53 -39.44 7.84
N PHE A 9 17.17 -38.30 8.11
CA PHE A 9 16.47 -37.15 8.67
C PHE A 9 15.55 -36.60 7.58
N GLY A 10 14.26 -36.94 7.67
CA GLY A 10 13.23 -36.36 6.81
C GLY A 10 13.17 -34.85 7.04
N ALA A 11 13.51 -34.08 6.02
CA ALA A 11 13.28 -32.64 5.99
C ALA A 11 11.77 -32.39 6.03
N PHE A 12 11.25 -31.98 7.18
CA PHE A 12 9.90 -31.47 7.32
C PHE A 12 9.85 -30.10 6.62
N SER A 13 9.41 -30.07 5.37
CA SER A 13 9.12 -28.80 4.68
C SER A 13 7.88 -28.19 5.33
N ALA A 14 8.08 -27.25 6.24
CA ALA A 14 7.02 -26.48 6.88
C ALA A 14 6.29 -25.62 5.83
N GLN A 15 5.21 -26.15 5.26
CA GLN A 15 4.23 -25.38 4.50
C GLN A 15 3.35 -24.66 5.54
N ALA A 16 3.71 -23.43 5.91
CA ALA A 16 3.03 -22.66 6.95
C ALA A 16 1.69 -22.08 6.46
N THR A 17 0.70 -22.95 6.27
CA THR A 17 -0.70 -22.54 6.13
C THR A 17 -1.30 -22.40 7.52
N VAL A 18 -1.79 -21.21 7.87
CA VAL A 18 -2.42 -20.92 9.16
C VAL A 18 -3.89 -20.64 8.92
N TYR A 19 -4.78 -21.28 9.66
CA TYR A 19 -6.22 -21.10 9.53
C TYR A 19 -6.70 -20.01 10.47
N LYS A 20 -7.47 -19.06 9.95
CA LYS A 20 -8.20 -18.06 10.72
C LYS A 20 -9.61 -18.55 10.98
N CYS A 21 -10.01 -18.57 12.24
CA CYS A 21 -11.37 -18.89 12.65
C CYS A 21 -11.99 -17.75 13.44
N GLU A 22 -13.30 -17.61 13.34
CA GLU A 22 -14.09 -16.72 14.19
C GLU A 22 -15.02 -17.56 15.06
N THR A 23 -14.62 -17.78 16.31
CA THR A 23 -15.40 -18.57 17.27
C THR A 23 -16.00 -17.62 18.29
N ASN A 24 -17.33 -17.51 18.35
CA ASN A 24 -18.05 -16.63 19.27
C ASN A 24 -17.59 -15.15 19.23
N GLY A 25 -17.25 -14.65 18.03
CA GLY A 25 -16.79 -13.26 17.82
C GLY A 25 -15.32 -13.00 18.19
N VAL A 26 -14.56 -14.04 18.57
CA VAL A 26 -13.11 -13.95 18.80
C VAL A 26 -12.36 -14.55 17.61
N VAL A 27 -11.42 -13.80 17.05
CA VAL A 27 -10.56 -14.25 15.95
C VAL A 27 -9.37 -15.03 16.51
N GLU A 28 -9.27 -16.29 16.12
CA GLU A 28 -8.17 -17.18 16.50
C GLU A 28 -7.42 -17.67 15.26
N PHE A 29 -6.10 -17.91 15.42
CA PHE A 29 -5.23 -18.45 14.38
C PHE A 29 -4.69 -19.81 14.82
N SER A 30 -4.88 -20.82 13.98
CA SER A 30 -4.48 -22.20 14.27
C SER A 30 -3.66 -22.78 13.11
N GLN A 31 -2.69 -23.63 13.41
CA GLN A 31 -1.96 -24.38 12.37
C GLN A 31 -2.79 -25.52 11.77
N PHE A 32 -3.93 -25.86 12.38
CA PHE A 32 -4.87 -26.87 11.93
C PHE A 32 -6.26 -26.24 11.72
N PRO A 33 -7.11 -26.78 10.83
CA PRO A 33 -8.48 -26.30 10.65
C PRO A 33 -9.23 -26.25 11.99
N CYS A 34 -9.58 -25.05 12.44
CA CYS A 34 -10.19 -24.81 13.76
C CYS A 34 -11.72 -24.79 13.72
N ALA A 35 -12.33 -24.67 12.54
CA ALA A 35 -13.78 -24.67 12.33
C ALA A 35 -14.12 -25.18 10.91
N LYS A 36 -15.40 -25.47 10.65
CA LYS A 36 -15.86 -25.93 9.32
C LYS A 36 -15.73 -24.85 8.24
N ASP A 37 -15.71 -23.59 8.65
CA ASP A 37 -15.61 -22.38 7.84
C ASP A 37 -14.23 -21.68 8.00
N ALA A 38 -13.23 -22.40 8.50
CA ALA A 38 -11.89 -21.87 8.72
C ALA A 38 -11.27 -21.33 7.41
N GLU A 39 -10.85 -20.07 7.42
CA GLU A 39 -10.21 -19.43 6.27
C GLU A 39 -8.71 -19.74 6.29
N ALA A 40 -8.21 -20.44 5.26
CA ALA A 40 -6.77 -20.69 5.13
C ALA A 40 -6.03 -19.38 4.79
N VAL A 41 -5.12 -18.99 5.67
CA VAL A 41 -4.21 -17.85 5.51
C VAL A 41 -2.81 -18.38 5.24
N ASP A 42 -2.32 -18.13 4.03
CA ASP A 42 -0.93 -18.35 3.70
C ASP A 42 -0.05 -17.28 4.38
N MET A 43 0.93 -17.71 5.17
CA MET A 43 1.90 -16.85 5.86
C MET A 43 3.32 -16.94 5.25
N ARG A 44 3.47 -17.46 4.03
CA ARG A 44 4.76 -17.54 3.36
C ARG A 44 5.44 -16.16 3.27
N PRO A 45 6.77 -16.08 3.43
CA PRO A 45 7.52 -14.84 3.27
C PRO A 45 7.25 -14.18 1.91
N VAL A 46 7.21 -12.85 1.91
CA VAL A 46 7.03 -12.04 0.71
C VAL A 46 8.10 -12.41 -0.33
N GLY A 47 7.68 -12.94 -1.49
CA GLY A 47 8.58 -13.39 -2.56
C GLY A 47 8.55 -14.90 -2.85
N THR A 48 7.80 -15.69 -2.07
CA THR A 48 7.60 -17.13 -2.37
C THR A 48 6.62 -17.30 -3.53
N ALA A 49 6.93 -18.18 -4.49
CA ALA A 49 6.06 -18.48 -5.63
C ALA A 49 4.70 -19.02 -5.14
N LEU A 50 3.63 -18.32 -5.50
CA LEU A 50 2.26 -18.66 -5.11
C LEU A 50 1.69 -19.71 -6.07
N SER A 51 0.91 -20.65 -5.53
CA SER A 51 0.43 -21.85 -6.23
C SER A 51 -0.89 -21.61 -6.98
N GLY A 52 -1.46 -20.41 -6.91
CA GLY A 52 -2.68 -20.02 -7.61
C GLY A 52 -3.97 -20.46 -6.91
N THR A 53 -3.96 -20.68 -5.59
CA THR A 53 -5.19 -21.06 -4.87
C THR A 53 -6.11 -19.84 -4.63
N PRO A 54 -7.43 -20.05 -4.45
CA PRO A 54 -8.38 -18.96 -4.18
C PRO A 54 -8.01 -18.04 -3.00
N GLY A 55 -7.51 -18.62 -1.91
CA GLY A 55 -7.04 -17.86 -0.75
C GLY A 55 -5.82 -16.98 -1.07
N GLU A 56 -4.89 -17.49 -1.88
CA GLU A 56 -3.70 -16.75 -2.32
C GLU A 56 -4.06 -15.59 -3.27
N PHE A 57 -5.05 -15.77 -4.15
CA PHE A 57 -5.56 -14.69 -5.00
C PHE A 57 -6.18 -13.55 -4.19
N LYS A 58 -7.02 -13.90 -3.21
CA LYS A 58 -7.63 -12.91 -2.30
C LYS A 58 -6.56 -12.12 -1.55
N GLN A 59 -5.53 -12.78 -1.05
CA GLN A 59 -4.41 -12.11 -0.38
C GLN A 59 -3.65 -11.15 -1.29
N GLN A 60 -3.43 -11.50 -2.57
CA GLN A 60 -2.78 -10.62 -3.54
C GLN A 60 -3.61 -9.36 -3.81
N VAL A 61 -4.91 -9.53 -4.04
CA VAL A 61 -5.85 -8.41 -4.23
C VAL A 61 -5.84 -7.50 -3.00
N ASP A 62 -5.91 -8.07 -1.80
CA ASP A 62 -5.89 -7.31 -0.54
C ASP A 62 -4.56 -6.57 -0.34
N ALA A 63 -3.44 -7.16 -0.74
CA ALA A 63 -2.14 -6.50 -0.69
C ALA A 63 -2.09 -5.28 -1.62
N VAL A 64 -2.61 -5.39 -2.84
CA VAL A 64 -2.69 -4.27 -3.81
C VAL A 64 -3.65 -3.18 -3.30
N LYS A 65 -4.79 -3.56 -2.73
CA LYS A 65 -5.74 -2.61 -2.11
C LYS A 65 -5.13 -1.87 -0.93
N ARG A 66 -4.36 -2.56 -0.06
CA ARG A 66 -3.61 -1.91 1.03
C ARG A 66 -2.61 -0.88 0.51
N LYS A 67 -1.83 -1.23 -0.52
CA LYS A 67 -0.91 -0.27 -1.16
C LYS A 67 -1.65 0.93 -1.76
N SER A 68 -2.80 0.70 -2.40
CA SER A 68 -3.63 1.76 -2.96
C SER A 68 -4.08 2.77 -1.90
N ARG A 69 -4.61 2.28 -0.77
CA ARG A 69 -5.00 3.13 0.37
C ARG A 69 -3.83 3.93 0.95
N PHE A 70 -2.64 3.35 0.99
CA PHE A 70 -1.45 4.08 1.42
C PHE A 70 -1.10 5.23 0.47
N VAL A 71 -1.17 5.01 -0.85
CA VAL A 71 -0.96 6.06 -1.85
C VAL A 71 -2.03 7.14 -1.78
N GLU A 72 -3.30 6.78 -1.58
CA GLU A 72 -4.39 7.74 -1.34
C GLU A 72 -4.11 8.64 -0.13
N PHE A 73 -3.64 8.04 0.97
CA PHE A 73 -3.21 8.79 2.15
C PHE A 73 -2.04 9.74 1.82
N GLN A 74 -1.05 9.30 1.05
CA GLN A 74 0.06 10.17 0.63
C GLN A 74 -0.42 11.36 -0.22
N ILE A 75 -1.37 11.15 -1.14
CA ILE A 75 -1.98 12.22 -1.93
C ILE A 75 -2.66 13.24 -1.01
N ALA A 76 -3.50 12.77 -0.08
CA ALA A 76 -4.18 13.66 0.87
C ALA A 76 -3.20 14.46 1.73
N LYS A 77 -2.12 13.82 2.19
CA LYS A 77 -1.04 14.49 2.92
C LYS A 77 -0.37 15.57 2.08
N LEU A 78 -0.04 15.29 0.82
CA LEU A 78 0.56 16.27 -0.10
C LEU A 78 -0.38 17.46 -0.37
N GLU A 79 -1.68 17.21 -0.50
CA GLU A 79 -2.68 18.25 -0.70
C GLU A 79 -2.82 19.14 0.54
N GLN A 80 -2.77 18.55 1.74
CA GLN A 80 -2.76 19.31 2.99
C GLN A 80 -1.48 20.13 3.16
N GLU A 81 -0.30 19.52 2.95
CA GLU A 81 0.99 20.21 3.03
C GLU A 81 1.07 21.38 2.04
N LYS A 82 0.60 21.17 0.80
CA LYS A 82 0.47 22.24 -0.21
C LYS A 82 -0.37 23.39 0.33
N THR A 83 -1.54 23.08 0.89
CA THR A 83 -2.50 24.09 1.36
C THR A 83 -1.89 24.95 2.46
N LEU A 84 -1.32 24.31 3.50
CA LEU A 84 -0.69 25.00 4.62
C LEU A 84 0.46 25.90 4.16
N LEU A 85 1.33 25.42 3.27
CA LEU A 85 2.47 26.18 2.79
C LEU A 85 2.03 27.37 1.90
N LEU A 86 0.99 27.19 1.08
CA LEU A 86 0.44 28.28 0.28
C LEU A 86 -0.25 29.34 1.14
N GLU A 87 -0.94 28.94 2.21
CA GLU A 87 -1.51 29.88 3.18
C GLU A 87 -0.42 30.69 3.88
N GLU A 88 0.66 30.04 4.31
CA GLU A 88 1.82 30.72 4.91
C GLU A 88 2.43 31.74 3.95
N LEU A 89 2.72 31.35 2.71
CA LEU A 89 3.30 32.24 1.70
C LEU A 89 2.37 33.39 1.33
N LYS A 90 1.05 33.16 1.26
CA LYS A 90 0.05 34.22 1.02
C LYS A 90 -0.03 35.18 2.20
N ALA A 91 0.06 34.69 3.44
CA ALA A 91 0.12 35.53 4.63
C ALA A 91 1.41 36.36 4.68
N GLU A 92 2.55 35.78 4.30
CA GLU A 92 3.82 36.48 4.14
C GLU A 92 3.72 37.59 3.08
N GLN A 93 3.17 37.27 1.91
CA GLN A 93 2.94 38.24 0.83
C GLN A 93 2.04 39.40 1.30
N TYR A 94 1.00 39.09 2.05
CA TYR A 94 0.08 40.09 2.59
C TYR A 94 0.76 41.03 3.58
N LYS A 95 1.55 40.49 4.51
CA LYS A 95 2.36 41.29 5.45
C LYS A 95 3.37 42.16 4.71
N LEU A 96 4.08 41.58 3.74
CA LEU A 96 5.07 42.28 2.93
C LEU A 96 4.43 43.47 2.19
N ARG A 97 3.27 43.28 1.56
CA ARG A 97 2.57 44.37 0.85
C ARG A 97 2.17 45.54 1.75
N ARG A 98 2.01 45.31 3.06
CA ARG A 98 1.69 46.37 4.04
C ARG A 98 2.92 47.15 4.52
N SER A 99 4.14 46.69 4.22
CA SER A 99 5.38 47.33 4.67
C SER A 99 6.09 48.14 3.57
N PHE A 100 5.35 48.61 2.56
CA PHE A 100 5.90 49.36 1.41
C PHE A 100 7.13 48.68 0.76
N PRO A 101 6.99 47.44 0.29
CA PRO A 101 8.10 46.64 -0.19
C PRO A 101 8.57 47.09 -1.57
N ARG A 102 9.79 46.69 -1.94
CA ARG A 102 10.26 46.80 -3.33
C ARG A 102 9.49 45.81 -4.22
N ALA A 103 9.36 46.15 -5.50
CA ALA A 103 8.68 45.29 -6.47
C ALA A 103 9.32 43.90 -6.57
N GLU A 104 10.65 43.83 -6.48
CA GLU A 104 11.42 42.58 -6.50
C GLU A 104 11.06 41.63 -5.35
N GLU A 105 10.80 42.17 -4.15
CA GLU A 105 10.46 41.37 -2.97
C GLU A 105 9.07 40.73 -3.14
N VAL A 106 8.11 41.50 -3.67
CA VAL A 106 6.76 41.00 -3.98
C VAL A 106 6.82 39.94 -5.08
N ALA A 107 7.64 40.16 -6.11
CA ALA A 107 7.85 39.21 -7.19
C ALA A 107 8.50 37.91 -6.69
N ALA A 108 9.46 37.99 -5.76
CA ALA A 108 10.10 36.82 -5.18
C ALA A 108 9.11 35.92 -4.43
N ILE A 109 8.20 36.49 -3.62
CA ILE A 109 7.16 35.69 -2.95
C ILE A 109 6.16 35.12 -3.96
N ALA A 110 5.75 35.90 -4.97
CA ALA A 110 4.87 35.39 -6.02
C ALA A 110 5.49 34.18 -6.76
N GLN A 111 6.78 34.26 -7.08
CA GLN A 111 7.51 33.16 -7.70
C GLN A 111 7.63 31.94 -6.77
N LYS A 112 7.83 32.14 -5.46
CA LYS A 112 7.79 31.05 -4.48
C LYS A 112 6.44 30.35 -4.45
N ILE A 113 5.34 31.10 -4.49
CA ILE A 113 3.97 30.55 -4.55
C ILE A 113 3.82 29.67 -5.80
N GLU A 114 4.15 30.19 -6.97
CA GLU A 114 4.04 29.46 -8.25
C GLU A 114 4.88 28.18 -8.25
N ARG A 115 6.14 28.25 -7.82
CA ARG A 115 7.03 27.08 -7.73
C ARG A 115 6.51 26.04 -6.75
N THR A 116 5.90 26.47 -5.63
CA THR A 116 5.27 25.56 -4.67
C THR A 116 4.07 24.87 -5.32
N GLU A 117 3.21 25.60 -6.03
CA GLU A 117 2.07 25.01 -6.74
C GLU A 117 2.51 23.97 -7.77
N GLN A 118 3.50 24.30 -8.62
CA GLN A 118 4.03 23.40 -9.64
C GLN A 118 4.64 22.14 -9.01
N ARG A 119 5.48 22.30 -7.98
CA ARG A 119 6.13 21.17 -7.29
C ARG A 119 5.11 20.19 -6.70
N TYR A 120 4.09 20.69 -6.00
CA TYR A 120 3.07 19.81 -5.43
C TYR A 120 2.16 19.22 -6.51
N ALA A 121 1.85 19.97 -7.57
CA ALA A 121 1.09 19.43 -8.70
C ALA A 121 1.81 18.23 -9.34
N GLU A 122 3.13 18.36 -9.57
CA GLU A 122 3.95 17.26 -10.10
C GLU A 122 3.95 16.04 -9.17
N ARG A 123 4.26 16.23 -7.88
CA ARG A 123 4.27 15.14 -6.88
C ARG A 123 2.92 14.43 -6.79
N ILE A 124 1.83 15.19 -6.68
CA ILE A 124 0.46 14.64 -6.63
C ILE A 124 0.14 13.89 -7.94
N SER A 125 0.55 14.42 -9.09
CA SER A 125 0.30 13.77 -10.38
C SER A 125 1.00 12.42 -10.52
N THR A 126 2.23 12.31 -10.00
CA THR A 126 3.00 11.07 -9.92
C THR A 126 2.31 10.05 -9.02
N GLU A 127 1.91 10.44 -7.81
CA GLU A 127 1.18 9.54 -6.90
C GLU A 127 -0.16 9.09 -7.48
N ARG A 128 -0.88 9.98 -8.18
CA ARG A 128 -2.12 9.63 -8.90
C ARG A 128 -1.87 8.64 -10.03
N ALA A 129 -0.74 8.74 -10.74
CA ALA A 129 -0.36 7.76 -11.75
C ALA A 129 -0.08 6.38 -11.11
N THR A 130 0.65 6.35 -9.99
CA THR A 130 0.89 5.14 -9.20
C THR A 130 -0.43 4.51 -8.73
N LEU A 131 -1.35 5.32 -8.19
CA LEU A 131 -2.66 4.84 -7.74
C LEU A 131 -3.46 4.21 -8.87
N ARG A 132 -3.50 4.84 -10.06
CA ARG A 132 -4.17 4.26 -11.24
C ARG A 132 -3.55 2.92 -11.65
N GLY A 133 -2.22 2.80 -11.58
CA GLY A 133 -1.53 1.54 -11.85
C GLY A 133 -1.94 0.42 -10.88
N LEU A 134 -1.99 0.73 -9.59
CA LEU A 134 -2.42 -0.22 -8.55
C LEU A 134 -3.89 -0.60 -8.69
N GLN A 135 -4.77 0.35 -9.02
CA GLN A 135 -6.18 0.08 -9.28
C GLN A 135 -6.37 -0.84 -10.50
N ALA A 136 -5.64 -0.59 -11.59
CA ALA A 136 -5.66 -1.45 -12.77
C ALA A 136 -5.16 -2.87 -12.45
N GLN A 137 -4.12 -2.99 -11.61
CA GLN A 137 -3.61 -4.28 -11.13
C GLN A 137 -4.64 -5.02 -10.26
N ALA A 138 -5.35 -4.32 -9.37
CA ALA A 138 -6.40 -4.94 -8.57
C ALA A 138 -7.52 -5.49 -9.45
N VAL A 139 -7.98 -4.71 -10.44
CA VAL A 139 -9.02 -5.14 -11.39
C VAL A 139 -8.57 -6.33 -12.24
N SER A 140 -7.30 -6.36 -12.68
CA SER A 140 -6.80 -7.48 -13.47
C SER A 140 -6.73 -8.77 -12.64
N LEU A 141 -6.27 -8.69 -11.39
CA LEU A 141 -6.25 -9.82 -10.46
C LEU A 141 -7.66 -10.32 -10.14
N GLU A 142 -8.61 -9.43 -9.92
CA GLU A 142 -10.02 -9.79 -9.68
C GLU A 142 -10.65 -10.50 -10.88
N ARG A 143 -10.35 -10.05 -12.11
CA ARG A 143 -10.81 -10.73 -13.34
C ARG A 143 -10.16 -12.11 -13.52
N GLN A 144 -8.87 -12.23 -13.27
CA GLN A 144 -8.17 -13.52 -13.34
C GLN A 144 -8.76 -14.52 -12.34
N TYR A 145 -9.05 -14.07 -11.12
CA TYR A 145 -9.72 -14.89 -10.12
C TYR A 145 -11.08 -15.37 -10.60
N ALA A 146 -11.93 -14.47 -11.12
CA ALA A 146 -13.26 -14.83 -11.61
C ALA A 146 -13.25 -15.80 -12.80
N GLN A 147 -12.16 -15.84 -13.58
CA GLN A 147 -11.99 -16.77 -14.71
C GLN A 147 -11.47 -18.15 -14.30
N ASN A 148 -10.83 -18.25 -13.12
CA ASN A 148 -10.23 -19.48 -12.59
C ASN A 148 -11.12 -20.18 -11.54
N GLN A 149 -12.33 -19.68 -11.30
CA GLN A 149 -13.38 -20.31 -10.50
C GLN A 149 -14.31 -21.14 -11.40
#